data_AF-M2ZVQ7-F1
#
_entry.id   AF-M2ZVQ7-F1
#
_cell.length_a   1.000
_cell.length_b   1.000
_cell.length_c   1.000
_cell.angle_alpha   90.00
_cell.angle_beta   90.00
_cell.angle_gamma   90.00
#
_symmetry.space_group_name_H-M   'P 1'
#
loop_
_entity.id
_entity.type
_entity.pdbx_description
1 polymer ?
#
loop_
_entity_poly.entity_id
_entity_poly.type
_entity_poly.pdbx_seq_one_letter_code
_entity_poly.pdbx_strand_id
1 'polypeptide(L)'
;MMTGLMTEIAATQVDRGTLALWFLGQNGWMVKSPSGMVLAVDPYLSNSCHPSRRGLDLDRRVPVPVAPEDLRADLLLCTHS
;
A
#
# COMPACT_ATOMS: atom_id res chain seq x y z
N MET A 1 -10.35 0.61 -14.89
CA MET A 1 -9.32 -0.41 -15.27
C MET A 1 -8.22 -0.32 -14.22
N MET A 2 -7.66 -1.44 -13.77
CA MET A 2 -6.51 -1.41 -12.86
C MET A 2 -5.31 -0.81 -13.61
N THR A 3 -4.54 0.06 -12.94
CA THR A 3 -3.35 0.71 -13.53
C THR A 3 -2.12 0.54 -12.63
N GLY A 4 -0.93 0.64 -13.23
CA GLY A 4 0.36 0.64 -12.51
C GLY A 4 0.52 -0.53 -11.53
N LEU A 5 0.76 -0.18 -10.26
CA LEU A 5 1.02 -1.12 -9.16
C LEU A 5 -0.06 -2.20 -9.01
N MET A 6 -1.34 -1.87 -9.20
CA MET A 6 -2.42 -2.85 -9.00
C MET A 6 -2.39 -3.94 -10.07
N THR A 7 -2.04 -3.58 -11.31
CA THR A 7 -1.87 -4.55 -12.40
C THR A 7 -0.68 -5.46 -12.12
N GLU A 8 0.43 -4.91 -11.61
CA GLU A 8 1.60 -5.68 -11.22
C GLU A 8 1.25 -6.70 -10.11
N ILE A 9 0.65 -6.24 -9.00
CA ILE A 9 0.25 -7.12 -7.90
C ILE A 9 -0.69 -8.23 -8.37
N ALA A 10 -1.66 -7.91 -9.24
CA ALA A 10 -2.58 -8.91 -9.78
C ALA A 10 -1.85 -9.97 -10.61
N ALA A 11 -0.92 -9.56 -11.49
CA ALA A 11 -0.20 -10.44 -12.39
C ALA A 11 0.87 -11.30 -11.68
N THR A 12 1.51 -10.78 -10.63
CA THR A 12 2.61 -11.46 -9.93
C THR A 12 2.15 -12.81 -9.36
N GLN A 13 2.80 -13.88 -9.81
CA GLN A 13 2.67 -15.21 -9.22
C GLN A 13 3.64 -15.34 -8.04
N VAL A 14 3.20 -15.99 -6.96
CA VAL A 14 4.00 -16.14 -5.74
C VAL A 14 4.20 -17.63 -5.47
N ASP A 15 5.46 -18.06 -5.38
CA ASP A 15 5.81 -19.47 -5.18
C ASP A 15 5.48 -19.94 -3.77
N ARG A 16 5.14 -21.23 -3.64
CA ARG A 16 4.87 -21.86 -2.34
C ARG A 16 6.07 -21.67 -1.40
N GLY A 17 5.79 -21.24 -0.18
CA GLY A 17 6.83 -20.99 0.84
C GLY A 17 7.45 -19.58 0.77
N THR A 18 6.95 -18.72 -0.11
CA THR A 18 7.40 -17.33 -0.25
C THR A 18 6.24 -16.35 -0.09
N LEU A 19 6.56 -15.05 -0.02
CA LEU A 19 5.63 -13.94 -0.08
C LEU A 19 6.18 -12.90 -1.04
N ALA A 20 5.32 -12.22 -1.78
CA ALA A 20 5.70 -11.02 -2.52
C ALA A 20 5.33 -9.77 -1.70
N LEU A 21 6.22 -8.77 -1.73
CA LEU A 21 6.11 -7.54 -0.96
C LEU A 21 6.27 -6.33 -1.89
N TRP A 22 5.41 -5.33 -1.73
CA TRP A 22 5.56 -4.02 -2.37
C TRP A 22 5.55 -2.92 -1.31
N PHE A 23 6.54 -2.04 -1.37
CA PHE A 23 6.64 -0.91 -0.47
C PHE A 23 5.84 0.28 -1.00
N LEU A 24 4.95 0.84 -0.17
CA LEU A 24 4.11 1.99 -0.52
C LEU A 24 4.66 3.33 0.00
N GLY A 25 5.76 3.28 0.77
CA GLY A 25 6.30 4.43 1.50
C GLY A 25 5.90 4.44 2.98
N GLN A 26 6.70 5.11 3.81
CA GLN A 26 6.55 5.12 5.28
C GLN A 26 6.45 3.69 5.87
N ASN A 27 5.31 3.34 6.46
CA ASN A 27 5.02 2.02 7.01
C ASN A 27 4.10 1.20 6.09
N GLY A 28 3.78 1.72 4.90
CA GLY A 28 2.82 1.11 3.99
C GLY A 28 3.39 -0.05 3.18
N TRP A 29 2.69 -1.18 3.18
CA TRP A 29 3.07 -2.39 2.43
C TRP A 29 1.86 -3.05 1.75
N MET A 30 2.12 -3.67 0.60
CA MET A 30 1.26 -4.72 0.04
C MET A 30 1.97 -6.06 0.20
N VAL A 31 1.23 -7.08 0.60
CA VAL A 31 1.72 -8.46 0.75
C VAL A 31 0.83 -9.38 -0.04
N LYS A 32 1.41 -10.21 -0.93
CA LYS A 32 0.66 -11.25 -1.65
C LYS A 32 1.14 -12.64 -1.26
N SER A 33 0.18 -13.51 -0.92
CA SER A 33 0.43 -14.91 -0.57
C SER A 33 0.53 -15.79 -1.83
N PRO A 34 1.07 -17.02 -1.70
CA PRO A 34 1.04 -18.02 -2.78
C PRO A 34 -0.37 -18.41 -3.25
N SER A 35 -1.40 -18.22 -2.41
CA SER A 35 -2.80 -18.46 -2.80
C SER A 35 -3.43 -17.27 -3.53
N GLY A 36 -2.67 -16.18 -3.73
CA GLY A 36 -3.14 -14.97 -4.39
C GLY A 36 -3.80 -13.95 -3.48
N MET A 37 -3.91 -14.21 -2.17
CA MET A 37 -4.51 -13.27 -1.22
C MET A 37 -3.61 -12.04 -1.03
N VAL A 38 -4.20 -10.85 -1.05
CA VAL A 38 -3.51 -9.57 -0.95
C VAL A 38 -3.90 -8.85 0.35
N LEU A 39 -2.91 -8.53 1.18
CA LEU A 39 -3.03 -7.72 2.39
C LEU A 39 -2.41 -6.35 2.15
N ALA A 40 -3.13 -5.28 2.49
CA ALA A 40 -2.58 -3.94 2.62
C ALA A 40 -2.33 -3.61 4.09
N VAL A 41 -1.09 -3.24 4.43
CA VAL A 41 -0.69 -2.80 5.78
C VAL A 41 -0.40 -1.31 5.74
N ASP A 42 -1.05 -0.53 6.61
CA ASP A 42 -0.88 0.93 6.73
C ASP A 42 -0.81 1.70 5.39
N PRO A 43 -1.74 1.50 4.42
CA PRO A 43 -1.67 2.16 3.12
C PRO A 43 -2.01 3.66 3.23
N TYR A 44 -1.06 4.49 3.66
CA TYR A 44 -1.19 5.94 3.65
C TYR A 44 -1.07 6.46 2.21
N LEU A 45 -2.20 6.58 1.52
CA LEU A 45 -2.31 6.94 0.10
C LEU A 45 -2.76 8.39 -0.14
N SER A 46 -2.49 9.28 0.82
CA SER A 46 -2.89 10.69 0.74
C SER A 46 -1.78 11.62 1.24
N ASN A 47 -2.12 12.90 1.42
CA ASN A 47 -1.31 13.91 2.09
C ASN A 47 -2.07 14.55 3.29
N SER A 48 -3.00 13.82 3.91
CA SER A 48 -3.90 14.36 4.95
C SER A 48 -3.22 14.72 6.28
N CYS A 49 -2.02 14.20 6.55
CA CYS A 49 -1.23 14.58 7.73
C CYS A 49 -0.62 15.99 7.62
N HIS A 50 -0.64 16.59 6.42
CA HIS A 50 -0.22 17.97 6.19
C HIS A 50 -1.46 18.89 6.10
N PRO A 51 -1.51 20.00 6.87
CA PRO A 51 -0.49 20.48 7.80
C PRO A 51 -0.49 19.72 9.14
N SER A 52 0.69 19.63 9.76
CA SER A 52 0.81 19.01 11.09
C SER A 52 0.18 19.89 12.17
N ARG A 53 -0.56 19.26 13.09
CA ARG A 53 -1.03 19.91 14.34
C ARG A 53 0.09 20.22 15.33
N ARG A 54 1.30 19.68 15.12
CA ARG A 54 2.46 19.80 16.00
C ARG A 54 3.54 20.75 15.45
N GLY A 55 3.26 21.44 14.34
CA GLY A 55 4.22 22.33 13.68
C GLY A 55 5.37 21.60 12.96
N LEU A 56 5.23 20.29 12.70
CA LEU A 56 6.18 19.51 11.90
C LEU A 56 5.85 19.64 10.41
N ASP A 57 6.86 19.63 9.55
CA ASP A 57 6.64 19.41 8.12
C ASP A 57 6.35 17.93 7.88
N LEU A 58 5.09 17.62 7.59
CA LEU A 58 4.61 16.27 7.26
C LEU A 58 4.15 16.18 5.81
N ASP A 59 4.59 17.12 4.95
CA ASP A 59 4.27 17.08 3.54
C ASP A 59 4.82 15.81 2.88
N ARG A 60 4.02 15.18 2.02
CA ARG A 60 4.38 13.94 1.36
C ARG A 60 5.52 14.18 0.36
N ARG A 61 6.68 13.60 0.63
CA ARG A 61 7.90 13.78 -0.18
C ARG A 61 8.05 12.83 -1.38
N VAL A 62 7.18 11.83 -1.49
CA VAL A 62 7.18 10.83 -2.57
C VAL A 62 5.78 10.71 -3.19
N PRO A 63 5.65 10.36 -4.48
CA PRO A 63 4.34 10.18 -5.09
C PRO A 63 3.46 9.16 -4.36
N VAL A 64 2.15 9.29 -4.53
CA VAL A 64 1.21 8.24 -4.14
C VAL A 64 1.29 7.12 -5.19
N PRO A 65 1.64 5.88 -4.83
CA PRO A 65 1.90 4.82 -5.82
C PRO A 65 0.62 4.23 -6.44
N VAL A 66 -0.52 4.42 -5.79
CA VAL A 66 -1.85 4.00 -6.24
C VAL A 66 -2.90 4.93 -5.64
N ALA A 67 -3.85 5.41 -6.44
CA ALA A 67 -4.95 6.22 -5.94
C ALA A 67 -5.78 5.42 -4.91
N PRO A 68 -6.29 6.04 -3.83
CA PRO A 68 -7.08 5.33 -2.82
C PRO A 68 -8.25 4.52 -3.40
N GLU A 69 -8.97 5.07 -4.38
CA GLU A 69 -10.09 4.44 -5.08
C GLU A 69 -9.69 3.25 -5.96
N ASP A 70 -8.42 3.17 -6.35
CA ASP A 70 -7.88 2.09 -7.18
C ASP A 70 -7.26 0.97 -6.34
N LEU A 71 -7.04 1.16 -5.04
CA LEU A 71 -6.49 0.13 -4.17
C LEU A 71 -7.38 -1.13 -4.18
N ARG A 72 -6.78 -2.29 -4.39
CA ARG A 72 -7.43 -3.60 -4.32
C ARG A 72 -6.65 -4.49 -3.36
N ALA A 73 -7.30 -4.88 -2.28
CA ALA A 73 -6.79 -5.81 -1.29
C ALA A 73 -7.95 -6.61 -0.70
N ASP A 74 -7.68 -7.84 -0.29
CA ASP A 74 -8.65 -8.69 0.41
C ASP A 74 -8.74 -8.31 1.89
N LEU A 75 -7.62 -7.82 2.45
CA LEU A 75 -7.50 -7.43 3.85
C LEU A 75 -6.83 -6.06 3.97
N LEU A 76 -7.29 -5.28 4.95
CA LEU A 76 -6.70 -4.02 5.36
C LEU A 76 -6.29 -4.12 6.83
N LEU A 77 -5.01 -3.89 7.12
CA LEU A 77 -4.47 -3.84 8.47
C LEU A 77 -3.97 -2.43 8.77
N CYS A 78 -4.51 -1.82 9.82
CA CYS A 78 -3.96 -0.62 10.43
C CYS A 78 -3.24 -1.02 11.72
N THR A 79 -1.96 -0.72 11.84
CA THR A 79 -1.16 -1.08 13.01
C THR A 79 -1.57 -0.29 14.26
N HIS A 80 -2.02 0.95 14.06
CA HIS A 80 -2.48 1.86 15.10
C HIS A 80 -3.50 2.87 14.53
N SER A 81 -4.09 3.66 15.42
CA SER A 81 -5.04 4.75 15.14
C SER A 81 -4.38 6.12 15.14
#